data_AF-A0A9D0KX98-F1
#
_entry.id   AF-A0A9D0KX98-F1
#
_cell.length_a   1.000
_cell.length_b   1.000
_cell.length_c   1.000
_cell.angle_alpha   90.00
_cell.angle_beta   90.00
_cell.angle_gamma   90.00
#
_symmetry.space_group_name_H-M   'P 1'
#
loop_
_entity.id
_entity.type
_entity.pdbx_description
1 polymer ?
#
loop_
_entity_poly.entity_id
_entity_poly.type
_entity_poly.pdbx_seq_one_letter_code
_entity_poly.pdbx_strand_id
1 'polypeptide(L)'
;MKRGTLAIIVGVLAGAVGAYFATQRKDEILQKLNEIQSTIKEAEITGKAKAIAGDLVDKIKELVKKGDELTKEQREKILEEVEERIKKLEEVIRRG
;
A
#
# COMPACT_ATOMS: atom_id res chain seq x y z
N MET A 1 4.51 -18.15 -8.02
CA MET A 1 5.49 -17.85 -6.93
C MET A 1 4.80 -17.74 -5.57
N LYS A 2 5.58 -17.86 -4.48
CA LYS A 2 5.13 -18.29 -3.14
C LYS A 2 4.79 -17.10 -2.23
N ARG A 3 3.86 -17.29 -1.29
CA ARG A 3 3.37 -16.35 -0.25
C ARG A 3 4.36 -15.26 0.24
N GLY A 4 5.67 -15.50 0.21
CA GLY A 4 6.72 -14.52 0.50
C GLY A 4 6.68 -13.22 -0.33
N THR A 5 6.42 -13.26 -1.64
CA THR A 5 6.35 -12.02 -2.45
C THR A 5 5.19 -11.13 -2.01
N LEU A 6 4.04 -11.73 -1.69
CA LEU A 6 2.89 -10.99 -1.18
C LEU A 6 3.13 -10.44 0.23
N ALA A 7 3.82 -11.20 1.09
CA ALA A 7 4.22 -10.71 2.41
C ALA A 7 5.17 -9.51 2.32
N ILE A 8 6.10 -9.51 1.36
CA ILE A 8 6.97 -8.35 1.07
C ILE A 8 6.14 -7.16 0.62
N ILE A 9 5.19 -7.35 -0.30
CA ILE A 9 4.30 -6.28 -0.77
C ILE A 9 3.52 -5.68 0.40
N VAL A 10 2.90 -6.50 1.24
CA VAL A 10 2.19 -6.05 2.45
C VAL A 10 3.12 -5.27 3.38
N GLY A 11 4.29 -5.81 3.69
CA GLY A 11 5.24 -5.18 4.60
C GLY A 11 5.70 -3.81 4.10
N VAL A 12 5.92 -3.67 2.79
CA VAL A 12 6.29 -2.38 2.20
C VAL A 12 5.10 -1.41 2.17
N LEU A 13 3.88 -1.87 1.89
CA LEU A 13 2.68 -1.02 1.95
C LEU A 13 2.46 -0.49 3.38
N ALA A 14 2.54 -1.36 4.39
CA ALA A 14 2.47 -0.96 5.80
C ALA A 14 3.62 0.00 6.17
N GLY A 15 4.84 -0.27 5.71
CA GLY A 15 6.00 0.60 5.90
C GLY A 15 5.83 1.98 5.25
N ALA A 16 5.23 2.06 4.06
CA ALA A 16 4.95 3.32 3.38
C ALA A 16 3.92 4.17 4.14
N VAL A 17 2.89 3.54 4.69
CA VAL A 17 1.91 4.19 5.57
C VAL A 17 2.59 4.73 6.84
N GLY A 18 3.43 3.93 7.49
CA GLY A 18 4.19 4.37 8.67
C GLY A 18 5.19 5.50 8.36
N ALA A 19 5.89 5.41 7.23
CA ALA A 19 6.85 6.43 6.80
C ALA A 19 6.18 7.77 6.46
N TYR A 20 4.97 7.73 5.91
CA TYR A 20 4.15 8.92 5.66
C TYR A 20 3.87 9.70 6.93
N PHE A 21 3.57 9.01 8.04
CA PHE A 21 3.41 9.64 9.35
C PHE A 21 4.71 10.15 9.94
N ALA A 22 5.79 9.37 9.83
CA ALA A 22 7.02 9.65 10.56
C ALA A 22 7.92 10.71 9.92
N THR A 23 7.94 10.81 8.59
CA THR A 23 9.06 11.50 7.91
C THR A 23 8.67 12.61 6.93
N GLN A 24 7.39 12.74 6.54
CA GLN A 24 6.94 13.66 5.46
C GLN A 24 7.77 13.58 4.16
N ARG A 25 8.60 12.54 3.96
CA ARG A 25 9.45 12.37 2.77
C ARG A 25 8.65 11.82 1.59
N LYS A 26 7.79 12.67 1.04
CA LYS A 26 6.83 12.31 -0.01
C LYS A 26 7.50 11.66 -1.21
N ASP A 27 8.61 12.22 -1.70
CA ASP A 27 9.27 11.73 -2.90
C ASP A 27 9.85 10.33 -2.71
N GLU A 28 10.49 10.06 -1.56
CA GLU A 28 10.99 8.72 -1.23
C GLU A 28 9.86 7.70 -1.13
N ILE A 29 8.73 8.08 -0.48
CA ILE A 29 7.57 7.21 -0.36
C ILE A 29 6.97 6.92 -1.74
N LEU A 30 6.81 7.94 -2.58
CA LEU A 30 6.29 7.79 -3.94
C LEU A 30 7.19 6.91 -4.81
N GLN A 31 8.51 7.05 -4.69
CA GLN A 31 9.46 6.19 -5.39
C GLN A 31 9.29 4.73 -4.96
N LYS A 32 9.25 4.44 -3.66
CA LYS A 32 9.03 3.07 -3.17
C LYS A 32 7.69 2.49 -3.62
N LEU A 33 6.63 3.30 -3.65
CA LEU A 33 5.32 2.87 -4.15
C LEU A 33 5.34 2.59 -5.66
N ASN A 34 6.18 3.27 -6.45
CA ASN A 34 6.38 2.96 -7.87
C ASN A 34 7.11 1.62 -8.04
N GLU A 35 8.18 1.37 -7.29
CA GLU A 35 8.92 0.11 -7.30
C GLU A 35 8.02 -1.08 -6.91
N ILE A 36 7.18 -0.89 -5.90
CA ILE A 36 6.15 -1.86 -5.50
C ILE A 36 5.16 -2.11 -6.62
N GLN A 37 4.70 -1.06 -7.32
CA GLN A 37 3.74 -1.22 -8.40
C GLN A 37 4.31 -2.06 -9.55
N SER A 38 5.57 -1.85 -9.90
CA SER A 38 6.29 -2.69 -10.88
C SER A 38 6.41 -4.13 -10.38
N THR A 39 6.77 -4.31 -9.10
CA THR A 39 6.85 -5.63 -8.47
C THR A 39 5.50 -6.37 -8.51
N ILE A 40 4.38 -5.70 -8.22
CA ILE A 40 3.02 -6.28 -8.31
C ILE A 40 2.68 -6.67 -9.75
N LYS A 41 3.09 -5.85 -10.73
CA LYS A 41 2.85 -6.12 -12.16
C LYS A 41 3.59 -7.36 -12.63
N GLU A 42 4.84 -7.52 -12.22
CA GLU A 42 5.72 -8.64 -12.60
C GLU A 42 5.50 -9.89 -11.75
N ALA A 43 4.96 -9.76 -10.55
CA ALA A 43 4.73 -10.89 -9.65
C ALA A 43 3.66 -11.86 -10.19
N GLU A 44 3.99 -13.15 -10.17
CA GLU A 44 3.06 -14.26 -10.37
C GLU A 44 2.20 -14.49 -9.10
N ILE A 45 1.36 -13.51 -8.80
CA ILE A 45 0.38 -13.55 -7.71
C ILE A 45 -1.04 -13.67 -8.28
N THR A 46 -1.98 -14.16 -7.46
CA THR A 46 -3.37 -14.34 -7.89
C THR A 46 -4.00 -13.02 -8.33
N GLY A 47 -4.88 -13.06 -9.34
CA GLY A 47 -5.51 -11.84 -9.87
C GLY A 47 -6.23 -11.00 -8.82
N LYS A 48 -6.83 -11.65 -7.80
CA LYS A 48 -7.46 -10.98 -6.66
C LYS A 48 -6.45 -10.24 -5.78
N ALA A 49 -5.34 -10.87 -5.42
CA ALA A 49 -4.29 -10.23 -4.62
C ALA A 49 -3.61 -9.08 -5.39
N LYS A 50 -3.39 -9.27 -6.69
CA LYS A 50 -2.84 -8.24 -7.59
C LYS A 50 -3.73 -7.00 -7.66
N ALA A 51 -5.03 -7.19 -7.78
CA ALA A 51 -6.00 -6.09 -7.79
C ALA A 51 -6.00 -5.32 -6.45
N ILE A 52 -6.09 -6.04 -5.33
CA ILE A 52 -6.09 -5.40 -3.99
C ILE A 52 -4.79 -4.63 -3.74
N ALA A 53 -3.64 -5.23 -4.07
CA ALA A 53 -2.35 -4.58 -3.91
C ALA A 53 -2.18 -3.37 -4.82
N GLY A 54 -2.63 -3.45 -6.09
CA GLY A 54 -2.62 -2.33 -7.02
C GLY A 54 -3.44 -1.15 -6.52
N ASP A 55 -4.70 -1.41 -6.12
CA ASP A 55 -5.58 -0.38 -5.53
C ASP A 55 -4.96 0.29 -4.30
N LEU A 56 -4.31 -0.50 -3.43
CA LEU A 56 -3.66 -0.01 -2.22
C LEU A 56 -2.51 0.95 -2.57
N VAL A 57 -1.66 0.58 -3.53
CA VAL A 57 -0.58 1.43 -4.00
C VAL A 57 -1.11 2.76 -4.51
N ASP A 58 -2.15 2.73 -5.33
CA ASP A 58 -2.71 3.94 -5.93
C ASP A 58 -3.35 4.83 -4.84
N LYS A 59 -4.07 4.26 -3.87
CA LYS A 59 -4.60 5.00 -2.71
C LYS A 59 -3.52 5.65 -1.86
N ILE A 60 -2.45 4.91 -1.54
CA ILE A 60 -1.35 5.47 -0.74
C ILE A 60 -0.65 6.58 -1.54
N LYS A 61 -0.47 6.42 -2.86
CA LYS A 61 0.09 7.49 -3.71
C LYS A 61 -0.80 8.74 -3.70
N GLU A 62 -2.11 8.59 -3.80
CA GLU A 62 -3.03 9.72 -3.70
C GLU A 62 -2.93 10.41 -2.35
N LEU A 63 -2.88 9.64 -1.25
CA LEU A 63 -2.71 10.16 0.10
C LEU A 63 -1.38 10.92 0.25
N VAL A 64 -0.29 10.40 -0.30
CA VAL A 64 1.02 11.05 -0.23
C VAL A 64 1.04 12.36 -1.04
N LYS A 65 0.39 12.37 -2.22
CA LYS A 65 0.32 13.55 -3.09
C LYS A 65 -0.62 14.63 -2.55
N LYS A 66 -1.87 14.27 -2.28
CA LYS A 66 -2.95 15.19 -1.88
C LYS A 66 -3.05 15.37 -0.36
N GLY A 67 -2.20 14.69 0.40
CA GLY A 67 -2.26 14.68 1.86
C GLY A 67 -2.30 16.06 2.49
N ASP A 68 -1.58 17.03 1.93
CA ASP A 68 -1.50 18.39 2.46
C ASP A 68 -2.76 19.22 2.19
N GLU A 69 -3.58 18.80 1.23
CA GLU A 69 -4.86 19.41 0.89
C GLU A 69 -6.01 18.84 1.74
N LEU A 70 -5.77 17.73 2.43
CA LEU A 70 -6.77 17.04 3.25
C LEU A 70 -6.74 17.55 4.69
N THR A 71 -7.92 17.68 5.30
CA THR A 71 -8.01 17.90 6.74
C THR A 71 -7.45 16.68 7.48
N LYS A 72 -7.07 16.88 8.75
CA LYS A 72 -6.60 15.79 9.62
C LYS A 72 -7.61 14.63 9.65
N GLU A 73 -8.89 14.94 9.76
CA GLU A 73 -9.98 13.97 9.82
C GLU A 73 -10.18 13.21 8.50
N GLN A 74 -10.07 13.90 7.36
CA GLN A 74 -10.09 13.24 6.04
C GLN A 74 -8.88 12.33 5.85
N ARG A 75 -7.70 12.78 6.28
CA ARG A 75 -6.46 12.01 6.20
C ARG A 75 -6.55 10.75 7.05
N GLU A 76 -7.02 10.85 8.29
CA GLU A 76 -7.24 9.70 9.19
C GLU A 76 -8.22 8.69 8.60
N LYS A 77 -9.34 9.16 8.03
CA LYS A 77 -10.33 8.27 7.41
C LYS A 77 -9.78 7.48 6.21
N ILE A 78 -8.98 8.12 5.35
CA ILE A 78 -8.37 7.42 4.20
C ILE A 78 -7.33 6.41 4.70
N LEU A 79 -6.59 6.75 5.76
CA LEU A 79 -5.61 5.87 6.37
C LEU A 79 -6.26 4.64 6.99
N GLU A 80 -7.33 4.79 7.76
CA GLU A 80 -8.10 3.65 8.29
C GLU A 80 -8.55 2.72 7.16
N GLU A 81 -9.03 3.28 6.04
CA GLU A 81 -9.44 2.48 4.90
C GLU A 81 -8.25 1.74 4.24
N VAL A 82 -7.08 2.39 4.16
CA VAL A 82 -5.85 1.76 3.67
C VAL A 82 -5.42 0.64 4.61
N GLU A 83 -5.43 0.84 5.92
CA GLU A 83 -5.07 -0.18 6.92
C GLU A 83 -6.01 -1.38 6.87
N GLU A 84 -7.32 -1.16 6.77
CA GLU A 84 -8.30 -2.25 6.59
C GLU A 84 -8.04 -3.04 5.32
N ARG A 85 -7.72 -2.36 4.22
CA ARG A 85 -7.41 -3.02 2.94
C ARG A 85 -6.10 -3.80 3.03
N ILE A 86 -5.09 -3.32 3.76
CA ILE A 86 -3.85 -4.07 4.04
C ILE A 86 -4.19 -5.34 4.83
N LYS A 87 -5.00 -5.25 5.89
CA LYS A 87 -5.45 -6.44 6.66
C LYS A 87 -6.19 -7.44 5.78
N LYS A 88 -7.08 -6.98 4.88
CA LYS A 88 -7.76 -7.85 3.91
C LYS A 88 -6.77 -8.54 2.96
N LEU A 89 -5.74 -7.84 2.51
CA LEU A 89 -4.67 -8.43 1.69
C LEU A 89 -3.90 -9.51 2.48
N GLU A 90 -3.57 -9.24 3.75
CA GLU A 90 -2.96 -10.23 4.65
C GLU A 90 -3.82 -11.48 4.85
N GLU A 91 -5.13 -11.31 5.03
CA GLU A 91 -6.05 -12.46 5.14
C GLU A 91 -6.09 -13.28 3.86
N VAL A 92 -6.12 -12.64 2.69
CA VAL A 92 -6.07 -13.33 1.40
C VAL A 92 -4.77 -14.12 1.27
N ILE A 93 -3.65 -13.59 1.76
CA ILE A 93 -2.35 -14.28 1.76
C ILE A 93 -2.32 -15.45 2.75
N ARG A 94 -2.90 -15.28 3.95
CA ARG A 94 -2.95 -16.34 4.97
C ARG A 94 -3.85 -17.49 4.58
N ARG A 95 -4.98 -17.20 3.90
CA ARG A 95 -5.98 -18.19 3.49
C ARG A 95 -5.68 -18.83 2.13
N GLY A 96 -4.88 -18.18 1.29
CA GLY A 96 -4.48 -18.65 -0.05
C GLY A 96 -3.15 -19.37 -0.10
#